data_AF-A0A151SR16-F1
#
_entry.id   AF-A0A151SR16-F1
#
_cell.length_a   1.000
_cell.length_b   1.000
_cell.length_c   1.000
_cell.angle_alpha   90.00
_cell.angle_beta   90.00
_cell.angle_gamma   90.00
#
_symmetry.space_group_name_H-M   'P 1'
#
loop_
_entity.id
_entity.type
_entity.pdbx_description
1 polymer ?
#
loop_
_entity_poly.entity_id
_entity_poly.type
_entity_poly.pdbx_seq_one_letter_code
_entity_poly.pdbx_strand_id
1 'polypeptide(L)'
;MREGWSGVSVAVGGRVFVIAEFGDSPVKVYEEECDTWRCVGGGRFPREVLKRPFCATGLEDTIYVASSCLNVAIGTVDVTPSEVKLTWQVVEAPPAFRQLSPSTCHLLYA
;
A
#
# COMPACT_ATOMS: atom_id res chain seq x y z
N MET A 1 -10.08 -16.56 3.44
CA MET A 1 -10.89 -15.33 3.38
C MET A 1 -11.24 -15.05 1.93
N ARG A 2 -12.47 -14.63 1.63
CA ARG A 2 -12.85 -14.22 0.27
C ARG A 2 -12.05 -12.98 -0.15
N GLU A 3 -11.97 -12.77 -1.45
CA GLU A 3 -11.07 -11.87 -2.17
C GLU A 3 -10.86 -10.49 -1.52
N GLY A 4 -9.59 -10.06 -1.44
CA GLY A 4 -9.21 -8.68 -1.09
C GLY A 4 -9.14 -8.33 0.39
N TRP A 5 -9.01 -9.32 1.30
CA TRP A 5 -8.83 -9.09 2.74
C TRP A 5 -7.51 -9.64 3.31
N SER A 6 -6.92 -10.65 2.67
CA SER A 6 -5.53 -11.02 2.92
C SER A 6 -4.64 -9.94 2.30
N GLY A 7 -3.63 -9.46 3.02
CA GLY A 7 -2.87 -8.29 2.61
C GLY A 7 -2.02 -7.69 3.71
N VAL A 8 -1.51 -6.49 3.44
CA VAL A 8 -0.87 -5.64 4.44
C VAL A 8 -1.80 -4.49 4.80
N SER A 9 -1.74 -4.08 6.06
CA SER A 9 -2.45 -2.92 6.56
C SER A 9 -1.46 -1.84 6.98
N VAL A 10 -1.86 -0.58 6.82
CA VAL A 10 -1.02 0.57 7.17
C VAL A 10 -1.88 1.72 7.67
N ALA A 11 -1.40 2.45 8.67
CA ALA A 11 -2.04 3.66 9.18
C ALA A 11 -1.29 4.89 8.65
N VAL A 12 -2.01 5.81 7.99
CA VAL A 12 -1.49 7.05 7.39
C VAL A 12 -2.53 8.15 7.54
N GLY A 13 -2.14 9.36 7.91
CA GLY A 13 -3.05 10.50 8.03
C GLY A 13 -4.28 10.25 8.91
N GLY A 14 -4.12 9.47 10.00
CA GLY A 14 -5.23 9.08 10.88
C GLY A 14 -6.23 8.07 10.29
N ARG A 15 -5.89 7.40 9.18
CA ARG A 15 -6.75 6.42 8.50
C ARG A 15 -6.04 5.08 8.38
N VAL A 16 -6.81 4.00 8.36
CA VAL A 16 -6.28 2.63 8.17
C VAL A 16 -6.60 2.18 6.75
N PHE A 17 -5.58 1.70 6.05
CA PHE A 17 -5.68 1.18 4.69
C PHE A 17 -5.38 -0.32 4.66
N VAL A 18 -6.00 -1.04 3.73
CA VAL A 18 -5.72 -2.45 3.41
C VAL A 18 -5.36 -2.57 1.95
N ILE A 19 -4.18 -3.15 1.69
CA ILE A 19 -3.68 -3.44 0.36
C ILE A 19 -3.70 -4.95 0.18
N ALA A 20 -4.53 -5.42 -0.75
CA ALA A 20 -4.73 -6.84 -0.98
C ALA A 20 -3.44 -7.54 -1.39
N GLU A 21 -3.21 -8.74 -0.86
CA GLU A 21 -2.07 -9.59 -1.20
C GLU A 21 -2.15 -10.08 -2.64
N PHE A 22 -3.34 -10.55 -3.03
CA PHE A 22 -3.61 -11.16 -4.33
C PHE A 22 -4.76 -10.48 -5.07
N GLY A 23 -4.76 -10.64 -6.39
CA GLY A 23 -5.81 -10.16 -7.27
C GLY A 23 -5.84 -8.65 -7.46
N ASP A 24 -6.62 -8.18 -8.42
CA ASP A 24 -6.75 -6.75 -8.70
C ASP A 24 -7.80 -6.08 -7.81
N SER A 25 -7.81 -6.41 -6.51
CA SER A 25 -8.71 -5.74 -5.57
C SER A 25 -8.26 -4.29 -5.34
N PRO A 26 -9.19 -3.31 -5.31
CA PRO A 26 -8.86 -1.95 -4.92
C PRO A 26 -8.27 -1.90 -3.51
N VAL A 27 -7.43 -0.91 -3.25
CA VAL A 27 -7.06 -0.57 -1.87
C VAL A 27 -8.31 -0.10 -1.14
N LYS A 28 -8.45 -0.52 0.12
CA LYS A 28 -9.58 -0.12 0.95
C LYS A 28 -9.10 0.79 2.07
N VAL A 29 -9.94 1.74 2.45
CA VAL A 29 -9.74 2.59 3.63
C VAL A 29 -10.90 2.36 4.59
N TYR A 30 -10.59 2.36 5.88
CA TYR A 30 -11.57 2.29 6.94
C TYR A 30 -12.25 3.66 7.15
N GLU A 31 -13.58 3.67 7.20
CA GLU A 31 -14.42 4.83 7.45
C GLU A 31 -15.09 4.69 8.82
N GLU A 32 -14.59 5.48 9.78
CA GLU A 32 -14.96 5.37 11.20
C GLU A 32 -16.43 5.73 11.46
N GLU A 33 -16.98 6.71 10.73
CA GLU A 33 -18.36 7.19 10.93
C GLU A 33 -19.41 6.10 10.71
N CYS A 34 -19.18 5.24 9.72
CA CYS A 34 -20.09 4.18 9.32
C CYS A 34 -19.67 2.79 9.82
N ASP A 35 -18.49 2.65 10.43
CA ASP A 35 -17.84 1.37 10.74
C ASP A 35 -17.78 0.45 9.50
N THR A 36 -17.31 1.00 8.38
CA THR A 36 -17.22 0.25 7.11
C THR A 36 -15.89 0.44 6.41
N TRP A 37 -15.62 -0.44 5.43
CA TRP A 37 -14.49 -0.31 4.52
C TRP A 37 -14.99 0.15 3.16
N ARG A 38 -14.33 1.17 2.60
CA ARG A 38 -14.62 1.69 1.27
C ARG A 38 -13.41 1.56 0.37
N CYS A 39 -13.64 1.35 -0.93
CA CYS A 39 -12.56 1.38 -1.91
C CYS A 39 -12.03 2.82 -2.06
N VAL A 40 -10.71 2.98 -2.08
CA VAL A 40 -10.09 4.26 -2.42
C VAL A 40 -10.17 4.47 -3.93
N GLY A 41 -10.29 5.72 -4.34
CA GLY A 41 -10.15 6.12 -5.73
C GLY A 41 -8.70 6.15 -6.19
N GLY A 42 -8.50 6.41 -7.48
CA GLY A 42 -7.17 6.54 -8.08
C GLY A 42 -6.55 5.22 -8.53
N GLY A 43 -5.24 5.11 -8.37
CA GLY A 43 -4.43 3.99 -8.84
C GLY A 43 -4.52 2.76 -7.95
N ARG A 44 -4.56 1.59 -8.60
CA ARG A 44 -4.44 0.29 -7.94
C ARG A 44 -2.98 0.01 -7.60
N PHE A 45 -2.74 -0.91 -6.68
CA PHE A 45 -1.38 -1.35 -6.36
C PHE A 45 -0.68 -1.84 -7.64
N PRO A 46 0.54 -1.36 -7.98
CA PRO A 46 1.19 -1.57 -9.28
C PRO A 46 1.74 -3.00 -9.43
N ARG A 47 0.84 -3.95 -9.77
CA ARG A 47 1.13 -5.39 -9.81
C ARG A 47 1.96 -5.86 -11.00
N GLU A 48 2.07 -5.01 -12.02
CA GLU A 48 2.91 -5.24 -13.18
C GLU A 48 4.36 -5.44 -12.73
N VAL A 49 4.81 -4.61 -11.79
CA VAL A 49 6.17 -4.63 -11.23
C VAL A 49 6.23 -5.29 -9.85
N LEU A 50 5.26 -5.04 -8.96
CA LEU A 50 5.25 -5.55 -7.58
C LEU A 50 4.18 -6.64 -7.43
N LYS A 51 4.59 -7.91 -7.49
CA LYS A 51 3.65 -9.05 -7.52
C LYS A 51 2.71 -9.11 -6.32
N ARG A 52 3.21 -8.78 -5.12
CA ARG A 52 2.38 -8.69 -3.90
C ARG A 52 3.03 -7.76 -2.86
N PRO A 53 2.23 -7.10 -2.01
CA PRO A 53 2.76 -6.42 -0.83
C PRO A 53 3.29 -7.43 0.20
N PHE A 54 4.48 -7.20 0.78
CA PHE A 54 5.02 -8.03 1.87
C PHE A 54 4.93 -7.32 3.22
N CYS A 55 5.38 -6.06 3.26
CA CYS A 55 5.28 -5.21 4.43
C CYS A 55 5.08 -3.76 3.99
N ALA A 56 4.41 -2.99 4.83
CA ALA A 56 4.12 -1.60 4.56
C ALA A 56 4.40 -0.75 5.80
N THR A 57 4.68 0.52 5.57
CA THR A 57 4.80 1.54 6.61
C THR A 57 4.26 2.86 6.10
N GLY A 58 3.87 3.73 7.01
CA GLY A 58 3.18 4.97 6.72
C GLY A 58 3.86 6.16 7.35
N LEU A 59 3.87 7.29 6.65
CA LEU A 59 4.33 8.57 7.17
C LEU A 59 3.51 9.70 6.56
N GLU A 60 2.92 10.54 7.40
CA GLU A 60 2.09 11.68 6.98
C GLU A 60 0.95 11.27 6.04
N ASP A 61 1.08 11.54 4.74
CA ASP A 61 0.17 11.23 3.65
C ASP A 61 0.71 10.14 2.69
N THR A 62 1.84 9.53 3.04
CA THR A 62 2.56 8.62 2.16
C THR A 62 2.63 7.20 2.74
N ILE A 63 2.32 6.22 1.89
CA ILE A 63 2.41 4.79 2.15
C ILE A 63 3.61 4.22 1.42
N TYR A 64 4.46 3.48 2.12
CA TYR A 64 5.57 2.74 1.53
C TYR A 64 5.30 1.26 1.63
N VAL A 65 5.39 0.55 0.51
CA VAL A 65 5.15 -0.90 0.46
C VAL A 65 6.35 -1.58 -0.16
N ALA A 66 7.01 -2.43 0.61
CA ALA A 66 8.08 -3.28 0.10
C ALA A 66 7.51 -4.60 -0.45
N SER A 67 8.03 -5.02 -1.59
CA SER A 67 7.69 -6.28 -2.28
C SER A 67 8.94 -7.15 -2.44
N SER A 68 8.75 -8.35 -3.01
CA SER A 68 9.83 -9.19 -3.52
C SER A 68 10.83 -8.39 -4.35
N CYS A 69 12.09 -8.83 -4.34
CA CYS A 69 13.22 -8.14 -4.99
C CYS A 69 13.62 -6.81 -4.31
N LEU A 70 13.01 -6.45 -3.18
CA LEU A 70 13.13 -5.14 -2.51
C LEU A 70 12.62 -3.95 -3.32
N ASN A 71 11.74 -4.19 -4.30
CA ASN A 71 11.02 -3.10 -4.97
C ASN A 71 10.09 -2.41 -3.97
N VAL A 72 9.98 -1.09 -4.08
CA VAL A 72 9.12 -0.28 -3.21
C VAL A 72 8.06 0.43 -4.03
N ALA A 73 6.79 0.29 -3.64
CA ALA A 73 5.72 1.16 -4.12
C ALA A 73 5.52 2.29 -3.11
N ILE A 74 5.53 3.52 -3.59
CA ILE A 74 5.28 4.73 -2.83
C ILE A 74 3.89 5.22 -3.23
N GLY A 75 2.96 5.22 -2.29
CA GLY A 75 1.57 5.63 -2.46
C GLY A 75 1.32 6.97 -1.81
N THR A 76 0.90 7.98 -2.56
CA THR A 76 0.51 9.29 -2.00
C THR A 76 -1.01 9.35 -1.84
N VAL A 77 -1.45 9.67 -0.62
CA VAL A 77 -2.85 9.73 -0.21
C VAL A 77 -3.36 11.16 -0.37
N ASP A 78 -4.26 11.37 -1.33
CA ASP A 78 -4.95 12.64 -1.51
C ASP A 78 -6.34 12.56 -0.90
N VAL A 79 -6.61 13.38 0.11
CA VAL A 79 -7.92 13.45 0.79
C VAL A 79 -8.66 14.71 0.36
N THR A 80 -9.84 14.52 -0.22
CA THR A 80 -10.81 15.60 -0.48
C THR A 80 -12.05 15.38 0.37
N PRO A 81 -12.93 16.39 0.52
CA PRO A 81 -14.19 16.23 1.27
C PRO A 81 -15.09 15.10 0.75
N SER A 82 -14.98 14.76 -0.53
CA SER A 82 -15.82 13.73 -1.17
C SER A 82 -15.13 12.38 -1.36
N GLU A 83 -13.80 12.31 -1.32
CA GLU A 83 -13.07 11.12 -1.76
C GLU A 83 -11.68 11.00 -1.12
N VAL A 84 -11.20 9.75 -1.00
CA VAL A 84 -9.80 9.45 -0.69
C VAL A 84 -9.21 8.78 -1.93
N LYS A 85 -8.17 9.37 -2.49
CA LYS A 85 -7.47 8.86 -3.67
C LYS A 85 -6.06 8.42 -3.31
N LEU A 86 -5.56 7.44 -4.06
CA LEU A 86 -4.21 6.94 -3.91
C LEU A 86 -3.51 6.96 -5.27
N THR A 87 -2.32 7.54 -5.33
CA THR A 87 -1.46 7.52 -6.53
C THR A 87 -0.17 6.78 -6.23
N TRP A 88 0.32 6.00 -7.20
CA TRP A 88 1.47 5.11 -6.98
C TRP A 88 2.67 5.48 -7.84
N GLN A 89 3.83 5.46 -7.22
CA GLN A 89 5.13 5.46 -7.87
C GLN A 89 5.85 4.15 -7.52
N VAL A 90 6.59 3.59 -8.47
CA VAL A 90 7.43 2.41 -8.26
C VAL A 90 8.90 2.83 -8.21
N VAL A 91 9.61 2.33 -7.20
CA VAL A 91 11.07 2.39 -7.09
C VAL A 91 11.59 0.96 -7.19
N GLU A 92 12.20 0.63 -8.32
CA GLU A 92 12.82 -0.67 -8.53
C GLU A 92 14.16 -0.75 -7.81
N ALA A 93 14.38 -1.89 -7.16
CA ALA A 93 15.64 -2.19 -6.51
C ALA A 93 16.70 -2.66 -7.52
N PRO A 94 18.00 -2.52 -7.18
CA PRO A 94 19.08 -3.08 -7.97
C PRO A 94 18.90 -4.58 -8.27
N PRO A 95 19.28 -5.08 -9.46
CA PRO A 95 19.16 -6.50 -9.83
C PRO A 95 19.79 -7.49 -8.85
N ALA A 96 20.79 -7.04 -8.07
CA ALA A 96 21.44 -7.85 -7.04
C ALA A 96 20.48 -8.32 -5.93
N PHE A 97 19.34 -7.65 -5.73
CA PHE A 97 18.39 -7.95 -4.67
C PHE A 97 17.22 -8.85 -5.10
N ARG A 98 17.22 -9.35 -6.34
CA ARG A 98 16.11 -10.15 -6.91
C ARG A 98 15.73 -11.41 -6.11
N GLN A 99 16.64 -11.94 -5.30
CA GLN A 99 16.38 -13.12 -4.46
C GLN A 99 15.93 -12.78 -3.03
N LEU A 100 15.94 -11.49 -2.66
CA LEU A 100 15.59 -11.02 -1.33
C LEU A 100 14.08 -10.80 -1.21
N SER A 101 13.55 -11.17 -0.05
CA SER A 101 12.17 -10.89 0.36
C SER A 101 12.20 -10.04 1.62
N PRO A 102 11.49 -8.91 1.67
CA PRO A 102 11.47 -8.07 2.85
C PRO A 102 10.64 -8.72 3.95
N SER A 103 11.08 -8.55 5.20
CA SER A 103 10.36 -9.03 6.40
C SER A 103 9.66 -7.88 7.13
N THR A 104 10.29 -6.71 7.17
CA THR A 104 9.80 -5.51 7.86
C THR A 104 10.10 -4.27 7.02
N CYS A 105 9.34 -3.20 7.24
CA CYS A 105 9.53 -1.92 6.56
C CYS A 105 9.54 -0.81 7.62
N HIS A 106 10.63 -0.05 7.68
CA HIS A 106 10.81 1.04 8.63
C HIS A 106 11.31 2.27 7.89
N LEU A 107 10.79 3.45 8.27
CA LEU A 107 11.28 4.73 7.78
C LEU A 107 12.28 5.30 8.78
N LEU A 108 13.45 5.71 8.28
CA LEU A 108 14.51 6.35 9.06
C LEU A 108 14.80 7.71 8.41
N TYR A 109 14.82 8.76 9.22
CA TYR A 109 15.23 10.10 8.81
C TYR A 109 16.49 10.51 9.57
N ALA A 110 17.30 11.37 8.95
CA ALA A 110 18.57 11.87 9.47
C ALA A 110 18.52 13.39 9.63
#